data_AF-A0A1Y2DAV1-F1
#
_entry.id   AF-A0A1Y2DAV1-F1
#
_cell.length_a   1.000
_cell.length_b   1.000
_cell.length_c   1.000
_cell.angle_alpha   90.00
_cell.angle_beta   90.00
_cell.angle_gamma   90.00
#
_symmetry.space_group_name_H-M   'P 1'
#
loop_
_entity.id
_entity.type
_entity.pdbx_description
1 polymer ?
#
loop_
_entity_poly.entity_id
_entity_poly.type
_entity_poly.pdbx_seq_one_letter_code
_entity_poly.pdbx_strand_id
1 'polypeptide(L)'
;MHFLKSLTTLFAGAALMGVASAAAVNTKISARDSPFSDLGLDSDFWGTMDNYCRGTASSKRVVSSLQARATAPNGYDVVSPGKYQGSFQVITNGGAWTDFLVTCYGVVIVGDTTNAVAKNKFLAHFYAVDSFMDDLWSELSGEVGKQDLTNMKAWVSLPDISTAPPDLNRDNMQTVENKMKDLLKGLTGQAPTARYHSMSDASDRVGDIGTMQLNYADSTVKIDGQDVAFGS
;
A
#
# COMPACT_ATOMS: atom_id res chain seq x y z
N MET A 1 -32.20 -51.99 59.92
CA MET A 1 -30.88 -51.61 59.37
C MET A 1 -31.14 -50.89 58.05
N HIS A 2 -31.08 -49.56 57.98
CA HIS A 2 -29.85 -48.76 57.74
C HIS A 2 -29.22 -49.11 56.37
N PHE A 3 -28.81 -48.22 55.46
CA PHE A 3 -28.68 -46.76 55.38
C PHE A 3 -28.10 -46.45 53.97
N LEU A 4 -28.33 -45.23 53.44
CA LEU A 4 -27.45 -44.41 52.54
C LEU A 4 -27.13 -44.92 51.11
N LYS A 5 -27.59 -44.21 50.06
CA LYS A 5 -26.99 -43.03 49.36
C LYS A 5 -25.76 -43.35 48.49
N SER A 6 -25.87 -43.08 47.19
CA SER A 6 -25.14 -42.03 46.42
C SER A 6 -25.32 -42.35 44.93
N LEU A 7 -26.10 -41.59 44.15
CA LEU A 7 -25.74 -40.34 43.47
C LEU A 7 -24.32 -40.37 42.89
N THR A 8 -24.20 -40.64 41.59
CA THR A 8 -23.11 -40.14 40.74
C THR A 8 -23.71 -39.65 39.43
N THR A 9 -23.70 -38.33 39.32
CA THR A 9 -24.11 -37.50 38.21
C THR A 9 -23.14 -37.73 37.04
N LEU A 10 -23.62 -38.27 35.92
CA LEU A 10 -22.87 -38.26 34.67
C LEU A 10 -23.13 -36.91 34.00
N PHE A 11 -22.11 -36.04 34.05
CA PHE A 11 -22.11 -34.76 33.36
C PHE A 11 -22.20 -35.00 31.85
N ALA A 12 -23.35 -34.61 31.27
CA ALA A 12 -23.47 -34.34 29.84
C ALA A 12 -22.68 -33.06 29.53
N GLY A 13 -21.38 -33.21 29.30
CA GLY A 13 -20.55 -32.17 28.71
C GLY A 13 -20.84 -32.09 27.22
N ALA A 14 -21.82 -31.26 26.84
CA ALA A 14 -21.94 -30.79 25.47
C ALA A 14 -20.70 -29.95 25.17
N ALA A 15 -19.68 -30.57 24.59
CA ALA A 15 -18.61 -29.86 23.91
C ALA A 15 -19.24 -29.21 22.68
N LEU A 16 -19.81 -28.02 22.88
CA LEU A 16 -19.96 -27.03 21.83
C LEU A 16 -18.54 -26.75 21.33
N MET A 17 -18.10 -27.52 20.33
CA MET A 17 -17.09 -27.04 19.40
C MET A 17 -17.73 -25.83 18.72
N GLY A 18 -17.58 -24.67 19.37
CA GLY A 18 -17.71 -23.40 18.73
C GLY A 18 -16.66 -23.40 17.63
N VAL A 19 -17.07 -23.83 16.44
CA VAL A 19 -16.46 -23.34 15.22
C VAL A 19 -16.64 -21.84 15.36
N ALA A 20 -15.57 -21.15 15.75
CA ALA A 20 -15.45 -19.75 15.49
C ALA A 20 -15.46 -19.67 13.95
N SER A 21 -16.66 -19.66 13.38
CA SER A 21 -16.89 -19.04 12.10
C SER A 21 -16.31 -17.66 12.32
N ALA A 22 -15.09 -17.45 11.82
CA ALA A 22 -14.62 -16.11 11.53
C ALA A 22 -15.79 -15.51 10.76
N ALA A 23 -16.58 -14.69 11.46
CA ALA A 23 -17.63 -13.93 10.81
C ALA A 23 -16.87 -13.25 9.68
N ALA A 24 -17.20 -13.60 8.44
CA ALA A 24 -16.68 -12.91 7.29
C ALA A 24 -16.98 -11.46 7.59
N VAL A 25 -15.94 -10.71 7.96
CA VAL A 25 -16.04 -9.28 8.22
C VAL A 25 -16.31 -8.73 6.83
N ASN A 26 -17.58 -8.74 6.45
CA ASN A 26 -18.09 -8.15 5.24
C ASN A 26 -18.19 -6.63 5.44
N THR A 27 -17.17 -6.06 6.07
CA THR A 27 -16.80 -4.69 5.81
C THR A 27 -15.83 -4.77 4.65
N LYS A 28 -16.35 -5.02 3.42
CA LYS A 28 -15.75 -4.35 2.27
C LYS A 28 -15.78 -2.89 2.68
N ILE A 29 -14.64 -2.36 3.11
CA ILE A 29 -14.50 -0.96 3.49
C ILE A 29 -15.14 -0.21 2.33
N SER A 30 -16.30 0.39 2.59
CA SER A 30 -16.84 1.38 1.68
C SER A 30 -15.70 2.36 1.51
N ALA A 31 -15.20 2.49 0.28
CA ALA A 31 -14.24 3.53 -0.06
C ALA A 31 -14.79 4.80 0.58
N ARG A 32 -14.14 5.28 1.65
CA ARG A 32 -14.50 6.60 2.14
C ARG A 32 -14.22 7.51 0.96
N ASP A 33 -15.14 8.42 0.68
CA ASP A 33 -15.06 9.20 -0.55
C ASP A 33 -13.80 10.11 -0.56
N SER A 34 -13.23 10.45 0.61
CA SER A 34 -12.09 11.38 0.71
C SER A 34 -11.18 11.16 1.94
N PRO A 35 -10.54 9.98 2.10
CA PRO A 35 -9.83 9.60 3.33
C PRO A 35 -8.61 10.47 3.71
N PHE A 36 -7.96 11.12 2.75
CA PHE A 36 -6.81 12.00 2.93
C PHE A 36 -7.25 13.45 3.11
N SER A 37 -8.26 13.93 2.38
CA SER A 37 -8.85 15.26 2.65
C SER A 37 -9.46 15.33 4.05
N ASP A 38 -10.07 14.24 4.53
CA ASP A 38 -10.62 14.09 5.89
C ASP A 38 -9.58 14.33 7.01
N LEU A 39 -8.28 14.30 6.71
CA LEU A 39 -7.23 14.57 7.69
C LEU A 39 -7.19 16.05 8.10
N GLY A 40 -7.78 16.95 7.30
CA GLY A 40 -7.84 18.39 7.61
C GLY A 40 -6.46 19.05 7.69
N LEU A 41 -5.47 18.51 6.98
CA LEU A 41 -4.12 19.08 6.90
C LEU A 41 -4.14 20.35 6.04
N ASP A 42 -3.24 21.29 6.37
CA ASP A 42 -3.16 22.58 5.70
C ASP A 42 -2.84 22.43 4.20
N SER A 43 -3.47 23.26 3.36
CA SER A 43 -3.11 23.44 1.96
C SER A 43 -1.63 23.75 1.73
N ASP A 44 -0.96 24.45 2.66
CA ASP A 44 0.47 24.73 2.57
C ASP A 44 1.32 23.46 2.72
N PHE A 45 0.87 22.51 3.55
CA PHE A 45 1.51 21.21 3.68
C PHE A 45 1.38 20.41 2.37
N TRP A 46 0.18 20.32 1.82
CA TRP A 46 -0.06 19.61 0.56
C TRP A 46 0.67 20.27 -0.61
N GLY A 47 0.71 21.60 -0.68
CA GLY A 47 1.48 22.33 -1.68
C GLY A 47 2.99 22.08 -1.56
N THR A 48 3.50 21.95 -0.34
CA THR A 48 4.92 21.60 -0.12
C THR A 48 5.19 20.16 -0.58
N MET A 49 4.36 19.19 -0.19
CA MET A 49 4.48 17.80 -0.65
C MET A 49 4.36 17.68 -2.19
N ASP A 50 3.43 18.42 -2.82
CA ASP A 50 3.28 18.52 -4.27
C ASP A 50 4.58 18.97 -4.95
N ASN A 51 5.23 20.00 -4.41
CA ASN A 51 6.48 20.52 -4.96
C ASN A 51 7.57 19.45 -5.00
N TYR A 52 7.69 18.66 -3.93
CA TYR A 52 8.63 17.54 -3.85
C TYR A 52 8.26 16.40 -4.80
N CYS A 53 6.96 16.08 -4.94
CA CYS A 53 6.46 14.94 -5.73
C CYS A 53 6.31 15.20 -7.24
N ARG A 54 6.02 16.42 -7.74
CA ARG A 54 5.94 16.73 -9.21
C ARG A 54 7.22 17.29 -9.79
N GLY A 55 8.02 17.97 -8.99
CA GLY A 55 9.13 18.76 -9.51
C GLY A 55 8.73 20.02 -10.28
N THR A 56 7.50 20.51 -10.14
CA THR A 56 7.05 21.74 -10.80
C THR A 56 6.80 22.86 -9.80
N ALA A 57 7.68 23.88 -9.85
CA ALA A 57 7.54 25.25 -9.32
C ALA A 57 8.12 25.55 -7.92
N SER A 58 9.45 25.69 -7.85
CA SER A 58 10.17 26.88 -7.30
C SER A 58 11.62 26.56 -6.92
N SER A 59 11.99 25.30 -6.78
CA SER A 59 13.39 24.87 -6.73
C SER A 59 13.59 23.57 -7.50
N LYS A 60 13.76 23.69 -8.83
CA LYS A 60 14.25 22.57 -9.67
C LYS A 60 15.47 21.88 -9.04
N ARG A 61 16.27 22.60 -8.25
CA ARG A 61 17.40 22.08 -7.47
C ARG A 61 17.03 21.07 -6.38
N VAL A 62 16.01 21.33 -5.57
CA VAL A 62 15.68 20.47 -4.41
C VAL A 62 15.04 19.17 -4.89
N VAL A 63 14.18 19.23 -5.92
CA VAL A 63 13.61 18.00 -6.50
C VAL A 63 14.66 17.23 -7.30
N SER A 64 15.55 17.91 -8.03
CA SER A 64 16.64 17.25 -8.74
C SER A 64 17.69 16.65 -7.81
N SER A 65 17.85 17.18 -6.59
CA SER A 65 18.74 16.60 -5.60
C SER A 65 18.11 15.40 -4.94
N LEU A 66 16.81 15.40 -4.62
CA LEU A 66 16.22 14.26 -3.92
C LEU A 66 15.85 13.10 -4.83
N GLN A 67 15.42 13.35 -6.06
CA GLN A 67 14.82 12.32 -6.91
C GLN A 67 15.78 11.91 -8.03
N ALA A 68 15.97 10.60 -8.21
CA ALA A 68 16.71 10.04 -9.32
C ALA A 68 15.75 9.32 -10.27
N ARG A 69 15.79 9.68 -11.55
CA ARG A 69 15.03 8.94 -12.57
C ARG A 69 15.74 7.62 -12.85
N ALA A 70 14.96 6.54 -12.86
CA ALA A 70 15.43 5.23 -13.24
C ALA A 70 14.88 4.85 -14.62
N THR A 71 15.62 4.03 -15.34
CA THR A 71 15.09 3.43 -16.58
C THR A 71 14.24 2.22 -16.19
N ALA A 72 13.01 2.18 -16.67
CA ALA A 72 12.14 1.02 -16.47
C ALA A 72 12.79 -0.25 -17.02
N PRO A 73 12.70 -1.40 -16.31
CA PRO A 73 13.16 -2.67 -16.86
C PRO A 73 12.42 -3.03 -18.16
N ASN A 74 13.12 -3.68 -19.10
CA ASN A 74 12.53 -4.10 -20.36
C ASN A 74 11.28 -4.98 -20.14
N GLY A 75 10.19 -4.67 -20.84
CA GLY A 75 8.94 -5.45 -20.81
C GLY A 75 8.00 -5.15 -19.64
N TYR A 76 8.27 -4.08 -18.86
CA TYR A 76 7.39 -3.59 -17.79
C TYR A 76 6.55 -2.40 -18.25
N ASP A 77 5.29 -2.38 -17.82
CA ASP A 77 4.40 -1.23 -17.94
C ASP A 77 4.77 -0.16 -16.92
N VAL A 78 4.99 1.08 -17.38
CA VAL A 78 5.27 2.21 -16.49
C VAL A 78 3.98 2.78 -15.92
N VAL A 79 3.84 2.75 -14.60
CA VAL A 79 2.73 3.38 -13.87
C VAL A 79 3.09 4.83 -13.58
N SER A 80 2.38 5.76 -14.21
CA SER A 80 2.57 7.19 -14.01
C SER A 80 2.00 7.66 -12.67
N PRO A 81 2.49 8.79 -12.11
CA PRO A 81 1.89 9.39 -10.93
C PRO A 81 0.39 9.66 -11.09
N GLY A 82 -0.38 9.39 -10.04
CA GLY A 82 -1.84 9.53 -10.05
C GLY A 82 -2.57 8.43 -10.83
N LYS A 83 -1.90 7.30 -11.09
CA LYS A 83 -2.46 6.14 -11.79
C LYS A 83 -2.17 4.85 -11.05
N TYR A 84 -2.96 3.83 -11.38
CA TYR A 84 -2.68 2.45 -11.04
C TYR A 84 -2.77 1.58 -12.29
N GLN A 85 -2.10 0.43 -12.25
CA GLN A 85 -2.19 -0.63 -13.24
C GLN A 85 -2.60 -1.93 -12.54
N GLY A 86 -3.77 -2.44 -12.91
CA GLY A 86 -4.28 -3.75 -12.48
C GLY A 86 -4.46 -4.75 -13.62
N SER A 87 -4.37 -4.27 -14.87
CA SER A 87 -4.51 -5.08 -16.08
C SER A 87 -3.16 -5.22 -16.75
N PHE A 88 -2.35 -6.17 -16.29
CA PHE A 88 -1.11 -6.51 -16.98
C PHE A 88 -1.47 -7.12 -18.33
N GLN A 89 -0.98 -6.51 -19.40
CA GLN A 89 -1.22 -7.07 -20.72
C GLN A 89 -0.49 -8.41 -20.84
N VAL A 90 -1.08 -9.36 -21.56
CA VAL A 90 -0.38 -10.60 -21.93
C VAL A 90 0.93 -10.30 -22.69
N ILE A 91 1.04 -9.11 -23.28
CA ILE A 91 2.21 -8.62 -24.04
C ILE A 91 3.32 -8.11 -23.09
N THR A 92 2.95 -7.57 -21.93
CA THR A 92 3.90 -7.06 -20.92
C THR A 92 4.32 -8.21 -20.02
N ASN A 93 5.23 -9.03 -20.54
CA ASN A 93 5.72 -10.23 -19.83
C ASN A 93 6.46 -9.91 -18.52
N GLY A 94 6.86 -8.65 -18.30
CA GLY A 94 7.57 -8.23 -17.09
C GLY A 94 6.63 -7.97 -15.91
N GLY A 95 5.58 -7.20 -16.10
CA GLY A 95 4.71 -6.70 -15.03
C GLY A 95 4.58 -5.19 -15.04
N ALA A 96 4.42 -4.55 -13.88
CA ALA A 96 4.34 -3.10 -13.77
C ALA A 96 5.48 -2.52 -12.94
N TRP A 97 5.85 -1.28 -13.24
CA TRP A 97 6.99 -0.59 -12.65
C TRP A 97 6.70 0.90 -12.50
N THR A 98 7.24 1.53 -11.47
CA THR A 98 7.24 2.99 -11.29
C THR A 98 8.54 3.46 -10.64
N ASP A 99 8.90 4.72 -10.86
CA ASP A 99 9.93 5.44 -10.12
C ASP A 99 9.36 6.63 -9.35
N PHE A 100 10.26 7.48 -8.85
CA PHE A 100 9.96 8.76 -8.21
C PHE A 100 9.30 8.68 -6.84
N LEU A 101 9.48 7.56 -6.13
CA LEU A 101 8.82 7.27 -4.86
C LEU A 101 9.57 7.75 -3.62
N VAL A 102 10.60 8.59 -3.77
CA VAL A 102 11.30 9.16 -2.60
C VAL A 102 10.39 10.11 -1.81
N THR A 103 9.55 10.86 -2.52
CA THR A 103 8.62 11.84 -1.93
C THR A 103 7.16 11.56 -2.30
N CYS A 104 6.92 10.64 -3.23
CA CYS A 104 5.60 10.11 -3.58
C CYS A 104 5.41 8.74 -2.91
N TYR A 105 4.24 8.12 -3.06
CA TYR A 105 3.97 6.82 -2.44
C TYR A 105 3.71 5.74 -3.49
N GLY A 106 4.37 4.60 -3.37
CA GLY A 106 4.13 3.42 -4.21
C GLY A 106 3.31 2.39 -3.45
N VAL A 107 2.30 1.81 -4.07
CA VAL A 107 1.47 0.76 -3.46
C VAL A 107 1.39 -0.43 -4.39
N VAL A 108 1.71 -1.63 -3.87
CA VAL A 108 1.37 -2.89 -4.52
C VAL A 108 0.33 -3.62 -3.70
N ILE A 109 -0.67 -4.18 -4.38
CA ILE A 109 -1.63 -5.12 -3.78
C ILE A 109 -1.63 -6.39 -4.63
N VAL A 110 -1.47 -7.54 -3.99
CA VAL A 110 -1.58 -8.85 -4.63
C VAL A 110 -2.60 -9.67 -3.85
N GLY A 111 -3.47 -10.38 -4.55
CA GLY A 111 -4.43 -11.31 -3.97
C GLY A 111 -4.58 -12.57 -4.79
N ASP A 112 -5.23 -13.56 -4.19
CA ASP A 112 -5.56 -14.82 -4.83
C ASP A 112 -6.97 -14.75 -5.42
N THR A 113 -7.15 -15.36 -6.59
CA THR A 113 -8.45 -15.51 -7.22
C THR A 113 -8.49 -16.80 -8.02
N THR A 114 -9.66 -17.44 -8.03
CA THR A 114 -9.94 -18.58 -8.92
C THR A 114 -10.54 -18.13 -10.26
N ASN A 115 -10.89 -16.84 -10.38
CA ASN A 115 -11.42 -16.27 -11.60
C ASN A 115 -10.28 -15.91 -12.56
N ALA A 116 -10.16 -16.66 -13.65
CA ALA A 116 -9.10 -16.48 -14.65
C ALA A 116 -9.08 -15.11 -15.34
N VAL A 117 -10.19 -14.34 -15.28
CA VAL A 117 -10.26 -12.98 -15.85
C VAL A 117 -10.16 -11.87 -14.80
N ALA A 118 -10.14 -12.21 -13.51
CA ALA A 118 -10.03 -11.22 -12.45
C ALA A 118 -8.62 -10.63 -12.37
N LYS A 119 -8.55 -9.33 -12.08
CA LYS A 119 -7.31 -8.64 -11.79
C LYS A 119 -6.92 -8.97 -10.36
N ASN A 120 -5.75 -9.54 -10.14
CA ASN A 120 -5.35 -9.99 -8.80
C ASN A 120 -4.04 -9.35 -8.31
N LYS A 121 -3.56 -8.36 -9.06
CA LYS A 121 -2.29 -7.69 -8.89
C LYS A 121 -2.51 -6.23 -9.24
N PHE A 122 -1.97 -5.32 -8.45
CA PHE A 122 -2.13 -3.89 -8.65
C PHE A 122 -0.83 -3.21 -8.26
N LEU A 123 -0.36 -2.29 -9.11
CA LEU A 123 0.67 -1.32 -8.75
C LEU A 123 0.08 0.08 -8.93
N ALA A 124 0.20 0.93 -7.91
CA ALA A 124 -0.30 2.29 -7.91
C ALA A 124 0.79 3.28 -7.51
N HIS A 125 0.77 4.45 -8.13
CA HIS A 125 1.64 5.57 -7.80
C HIS A 125 0.77 6.70 -7.27
N PHE A 126 0.76 6.86 -5.94
CA PHE A 126 0.07 7.91 -5.24
C PHE A 126 0.87 9.20 -5.26
N TYR A 127 0.20 10.23 -5.74
CA TYR A 127 0.72 11.56 -5.85
C TYR A 127 0.40 12.32 -4.57
N ALA A 128 1.39 12.89 -3.88
CA ALA A 128 1.27 13.36 -2.48
C ALA A 128 0.49 14.70 -2.34
N VAL A 129 -0.75 14.70 -2.79
CA VAL A 129 -1.73 15.78 -2.72
C VAL A 129 -3.08 15.15 -2.38
N ASP A 130 -3.75 15.64 -1.34
CA ASP A 130 -4.99 15.06 -0.80
C ASP A 130 -6.00 14.61 -1.86
N SER A 131 -6.47 15.52 -2.70
CA SER A 131 -7.48 15.26 -3.74
C SER A 131 -7.03 14.19 -4.72
N PHE A 132 -5.77 14.21 -5.14
CA PHE A 132 -5.23 13.17 -6.03
C PHE A 132 -5.02 11.83 -5.33
N MET A 133 -4.71 11.83 -4.02
CA MET A 133 -4.64 10.61 -3.23
C MET A 133 -6.04 10.01 -3.00
N ASP A 134 -7.04 10.84 -2.75
CA ASP A 134 -8.43 10.45 -2.55
C ASP A 134 -9.02 9.83 -3.81
N ASP A 135 -8.90 10.53 -4.94
CA ASP A 135 -9.38 10.04 -6.24
C ASP A 135 -8.75 8.68 -6.58
N LEU A 136 -7.42 8.59 -6.48
CA LEU A 136 -6.71 7.34 -6.80
C LEU A 136 -7.06 6.22 -5.80
N TRP A 137 -7.21 6.53 -4.52
CA TRP A 137 -7.61 5.54 -3.52
C TRP A 137 -9.02 5.01 -3.79
N SER A 138 -9.96 5.90 -4.08
CA SER A 138 -11.34 5.55 -4.39
C SER A 138 -11.41 4.63 -5.61
N GLU A 139 -10.71 5.00 -6.69
CA GLU A 139 -10.63 4.19 -7.91
C GLU A 139 -9.97 2.82 -7.65
N LEU A 140 -8.80 2.79 -6.99
CA LEU A 140 -8.05 1.57 -6.73
C LEU A 140 -8.81 0.62 -5.81
N SER A 141 -9.27 1.12 -4.65
CA SER A 141 -9.98 0.30 -3.66
C SER A 141 -11.32 -0.21 -4.20
N GLY A 142 -12.03 0.63 -4.98
CA GLY A 142 -13.22 0.23 -5.70
C GLY A 142 -12.95 -0.86 -6.73
N GLU A 143 -11.83 -0.79 -7.47
CA GLU A 143 -11.45 -1.82 -8.43
C GLU A 143 -11.06 -3.14 -7.75
N VAL A 144 -10.20 -3.09 -6.72
CA VAL A 144 -9.82 -4.27 -5.91
C VAL A 144 -11.07 -4.94 -5.32
N GLY A 145 -12.01 -4.14 -4.80
CA GLY A 145 -13.25 -4.63 -4.21
C GLY A 145 -14.17 -5.38 -5.17
N LYS A 146 -14.02 -5.20 -6.49
CA LYS A 146 -14.80 -5.92 -7.52
C LYS A 146 -14.23 -7.29 -7.91
N GLN A 147 -12.98 -7.59 -7.51
CA GLN A 147 -12.27 -8.78 -8.01
C GLN A 147 -12.43 -10.02 -7.13
N ASP A 148 -13.15 -9.90 -6.01
CA ASP A 148 -13.39 -10.96 -5.02
C ASP A 148 -12.10 -11.70 -4.61
N LEU A 149 -11.04 -10.93 -4.37
CA LEU A 149 -9.74 -11.47 -3.99
C LEU A 149 -9.74 -12.01 -2.56
N THR A 150 -8.96 -13.06 -2.35
CA THR A 150 -8.64 -13.60 -1.03
C THR A 150 -7.13 -13.48 -0.75
N ASN A 151 -6.70 -13.74 0.49
CA ASN A 151 -5.29 -13.73 0.90
C ASN A 151 -4.51 -12.48 0.47
N MET A 152 -5.16 -11.33 0.47
CA MET A 152 -4.57 -10.08 -0.02
C MET A 152 -3.36 -9.66 0.82
N LYS A 153 -2.33 -9.20 0.13
CA LYS A 153 -1.07 -8.69 0.67
C LYS A 153 -0.81 -7.33 0.05
N ALA A 154 -0.31 -6.40 0.85
CA ALA A 154 0.07 -5.08 0.40
C ALA A 154 1.54 -4.78 0.73
N TRP A 155 2.18 -4.05 -0.18
CA TRP A 155 3.47 -3.42 0.02
C TRP A 155 3.31 -1.94 -0.23
N VAL A 156 4.06 -1.14 0.52
CA VAL A 156 4.05 0.30 0.38
C VAL A 156 5.47 0.85 0.41
N SER A 157 5.78 1.70 -0.56
CA SER A 157 6.98 2.52 -0.62
C SER A 157 6.63 3.90 -0.07
N LEU A 158 7.39 4.35 0.92
CA LEU A 158 7.11 5.54 1.73
C LEU A 158 8.37 6.44 1.83
N PRO A 159 8.20 7.77 1.93
CA PRO A 159 9.27 8.66 2.35
C PRO A 159 9.72 8.37 3.79
N ASP A 160 11.03 8.41 4.06
CA ASP A 160 11.59 8.36 5.42
C ASP A 160 11.52 9.75 6.08
N ILE A 161 10.53 9.91 6.95
CA ILE A 161 10.24 11.15 7.68
C ILE A 161 11.45 11.61 8.53
N SER A 162 12.29 10.69 9.00
CA SER A 162 13.47 11.03 9.82
C SER A 162 14.52 11.84 9.04
N THR A 163 14.54 11.67 7.72
CA THR A 163 15.46 12.36 6.80
C THR A 163 14.78 13.47 6.00
N ALA A 164 13.51 13.75 6.28
CA ALA A 164 12.75 14.78 5.58
C ALA A 164 13.41 16.16 5.69
N PRO A 165 13.43 16.95 4.60
CA PRO A 165 13.77 18.37 4.60
C PRO A 165 13.09 19.16 5.73
N PRO A 166 13.76 20.19 6.30
CA PRO A 166 13.27 20.88 7.49
C PRO A 166 12.00 21.71 7.26
N ASP A 167 11.69 22.06 6.01
CA ASP A 167 10.46 22.74 5.59
C ASP A 167 9.24 21.81 5.52
N LEU A 168 9.46 20.48 5.57
CA LEU A 168 8.38 19.51 5.66
C LEU A 168 7.96 19.27 7.12
N ASN A 169 6.65 19.37 7.36
CA ASN A 169 6.07 19.06 8.66
C ASN A 169 6.02 17.54 8.88
N ARG A 170 6.93 17.02 9.70
CA ARG A 170 7.08 15.59 9.99
C ARG A 170 5.84 14.97 10.65
N ASP A 171 5.14 15.69 11.51
CA ASP A 171 3.93 15.18 12.19
C ASP A 171 2.78 15.00 11.18
N ASN A 172 2.65 15.94 10.25
CA ASN A 172 1.67 15.83 9.15
C ASN A 172 2.04 14.69 8.19
N MET A 173 3.32 14.53 7.84
CA MET A 173 3.78 13.39 7.03
C MET A 173 3.46 12.05 7.72
N GLN A 174 3.73 11.95 9.02
CA GLN A 174 3.43 10.74 9.80
C GLN A 174 1.92 10.46 9.83
N THR A 175 1.10 11.50 9.86
CA THR A 175 -0.37 11.38 9.82
C THR A 175 -0.83 10.80 8.47
N VAL A 176 -0.26 11.26 7.35
CA VAL A 176 -0.54 10.72 6.00
C VAL A 176 -0.06 9.27 5.88
N GLU A 177 1.15 8.97 6.37
CA GLU A 177 1.70 7.60 6.37
C GLU A 177 0.80 6.63 7.14
N ASN A 178 0.40 6.99 8.36
CA ASN A 178 -0.45 6.17 9.20
C ASN A 178 -1.79 5.93 8.50
N LYS A 179 -2.35 6.96 7.88
CA LYS A 179 -3.60 6.84 7.12
C LYS A 179 -3.48 5.86 5.96
N MET A 180 -2.42 5.95 5.16
CA MET A 180 -2.17 5.01 4.06
C MET A 180 -2.06 3.56 4.57
N LYS A 181 -1.31 3.34 5.66
CA LYS A 181 -1.16 2.00 6.26
C LYS A 181 -2.48 1.46 6.79
N ASP A 182 -3.29 2.29 7.45
CA ASP A 182 -4.60 1.89 7.97
C ASP A 182 -5.57 1.53 6.86
N LEU A 183 -5.59 2.32 5.78
CA LEU A 183 -6.40 2.05 4.59
C LEU A 183 -6.01 0.72 3.93
N LEU A 184 -4.72 0.46 3.74
CA LEU A 184 -4.22 -0.80 3.18
C LEU A 184 -4.50 -1.99 4.10
N LYS A 185 -4.34 -1.83 5.40
CA LYS A 185 -4.68 -2.86 6.39
C LYS A 185 -6.17 -3.15 6.38
N GLY A 186 -6.99 -2.12 6.30
CA GLY A 186 -8.42 -2.26 6.20
C GLY A 186 -8.86 -2.98 4.92
N LEU A 187 -8.24 -2.65 3.77
CA LEU A 187 -8.55 -3.25 2.48
C LEU A 187 -8.10 -4.71 2.39
N THR A 188 -6.92 -5.04 2.90
CA THR A 188 -6.30 -6.37 2.74
C THR A 188 -6.51 -7.30 3.94
N GLY A 189 -6.94 -6.75 5.09
CA GLY A 189 -7.01 -7.45 6.36
C GLY A 189 -5.67 -7.63 7.08
N GLN A 190 -4.55 -7.18 6.49
CA GLN A 190 -3.20 -7.37 7.00
C GLN A 190 -2.39 -6.07 6.93
N ALA A 191 -1.49 -5.83 7.88
CA ALA A 191 -0.60 -4.68 7.78
C ALA A 191 0.26 -4.76 6.50
N PRO A 192 0.44 -3.66 5.77
CA PRO A 192 1.30 -3.66 4.59
C PRO A 192 2.77 -3.78 5.00
N THR A 193 3.60 -4.40 4.16
CA THR A 193 5.05 -4.33 4.29
C THR A 193 5.53 -2.97 3.77
N ALA A 194 6.19 -2.21 4.62
CA ALA A 194 6.66 -0.87 4.30
C ALA A 194 8.15 -0.86 3.96
N ARG A 195 8.53 -0.14 2.90
CA ARG A 195 9.91 0.23 2.61
C ARG A 195 10.02 1.75 2.61
N TYR A 196 11.01 2.24 3.33
CA TYR A 196 11.28 3.66 3.48
C TYR A 196 12.41 4.11 2.57
N HIS A 197 12.25 5.27 1.96
CA HIS A 197 13.23 5.92 1.10
C HIS A 197 13.77 7.17 1.79
N SER A 198 15.09 7.25 1.94
CA SER A 198 15.73 8.45 2.47
C SER A 198 15.36 9.64 1.60
N MET A 199 14.98 10.75 2.23
CA MET A 199 14.78 12.05 1.59
C MET A 199 16.04 12.92 1.64
N SER A 200 17.23 12.30 1.78
CA SER A 200 18.52 12.95 1.60
C SER A 200 18.85 13.16 0.11
N ASP A 201 19.92 13.91 -0.18
CA ASP A 201 20.40 14.09 -1.55
C ASP A 201 20.64 12.72 -2.22
N ALA A 202 20.23 12.59 -3.48
CA ALA A 202 20.35 11.40 -4.30
C ALA A 202 21.81 10.99 -4.49
N SER A 203 22.77 11.93 -4.40
CA SER A 203 24.21 11.58 -4.36
C SER A 203 24.56 10.67 -3.19
N ASP A 204 23.80 10.73 -2.11
CA ASP A 204 24.07 10.03 -0.85
C ASP A 204 23.24 8.74 -0.70
N ARG A 205 22.32 8.48 -1.64
CA ARG A 205 21.33 7.38 -1.60
C ARG A 205 21.68 6.25 -2.57
N VAL A 206 22.88 5.69 -2.44
CA VAL A 206 23.33 4.61 -3.33
C VAL A 206 22.40 3.40 -3.22
N GLY A 207 21.66 3.10 -4.29
CA GLY A 207 20.74 1.97 -4.35
C GLY A 207 19.39 2.20 -3.66
N ASP A 208 19.10 3.42 -3.20
CA ASP A 208 17.78 3.85 -2.75
C ASP A 208 17.30 4.90 -3.76
N ILE A 209 16.63 4.45 -4.82
CA ILE A 209 16.32 5.30 -5.99
C ILE A 209 14.86 5.79 -5.92
N GLY A 210 14.02 5.10 -5.16
CA GLY A 210 12.57 5.34 -5.11
C GLY A 210 11.87 4.65 -6.28
N THR A 211 12.19 3.38 -6.53
CA THR A 211 11.54 2.56 -7.56
C THR A 211 10.75 1.40 -6.97
N MET A 212 9.64 1.03 -7.60
CA MET A 212 8.84 -0.12 -7.21
C MET A 212 8.42 -0.92 -8.44
N GLN A 213 8.47 -2.23 -8.33
CA GLN A 213 8.22 -3.18 -9.39
C GLN A 213 7.34 -4.31 -8.88
N LEU A 214 6.37 -4.71 -9.68
CA LEU A 214 5.56 -5.90 -9.47
C LEU A 214 5.71 -6.82 -10.67
N ASN A 215 6.31 -7.98 -10.47
CA ASN A 215 6.48 -8.98 -11.50
C ASN A 215 5.16 -9.71 -11.77
N TYR A 216 4.79 -9.83 -13.04
CA TYR A 216 3.54 -10.48 -13.43
C TYR A 216 3.56 -12.00 -13.21
N ALA A 217 4.67 -12.67 -13.49
CA ALA A 217 4.73 -14.14 -13.53
C ALA A 217 4.63 -14.76 -12.12
N ASP A 218 5.36 -14.22 -11.16
CA ASP A 218 5.52 -14.79 -9.81
C ASP A 218 4.96 -13.89 -8.71
N SER A 219 4.47 -12.69 -9.04
CA SER A 219 3.98 -11.69 -8.08
C SER A 219 5.07 -11.13 -7.16
N THR A 220 6.35 -11.32 -7.50
CA THR A 220 7.46 -10.78 -6.72
C THR A 220 7.43 -9.26 -6.76
N VAL A 221 7.55 -8.65 -5.59
CA VAL A 221 7.65 -7.20 -5.43
C VAL A 221 9.11 -6.83 -5.23
N LYS A 222 9.62 -5.91 -6.05
CA LYS A 222 10.93 -5.32 -5.83
C LYS A 222 10.80 -3.83 -5.53
N ILE A 223 11.59 -3.37 -4.58
CA ILE A 223 11.76 -1.95 -4.29
C ILE A 223 13.25 -1.66 -4.39
N ASP A 224 13.62 -0.70 -5.23
CA ASP A 224 15.02 -0.41 -5.59
C ASP A 224 15.81 -1.63 -6.08
N GLY A 225 15.13 -2.48 -6.86
CA GLY A 225 15.69 -3.70 -7.43
C GLY A 225 15.89 -4.84 -6.43
N GLN A 226 15.57 -4.65 -5.15
CA GLN A 226 15.65 -5.69 -4.12
C GLN A 226 14.29 -6.34 -3.89
N ASP A 227 14.27 -7.67 -3.75
CA ASP A 227 13.05 -8.41 -3.40
C ASP A 227 12.58 -8.01 -2.00
N VAL A 228 11.30 -7.65 -1.88
CA VAL A 228 10.67 -7.30 -0.61
C VAL A 228 9.64 -8.36 -0.27
N ALA A 229 10.01 -9.29 0.61
CA ALA A 229 9.11 -10.34 1.07
C ALA A 229 7.96 -9.74 1.88
N PHE A 230 6.76 -10.31 1.77
CA PHE A 230 5.65 -9.89 2.63
C PHE A 230 5.94 -10.27 4.09
N GLY A 231 5.65 -9.35 5.01
CA GLY A 231 5.91 -9.48 6.44
C GLY A 231 7.37 -9.25 6.88
N SER A 232 8.26 -8.83 5.98
CA SER A 232 9.63 -8.41 6.32
C SER A 232 9.69 -7.10 7.08
#